data_AF-A0A1Y5HK23-F1
#
_entry.id   AF-A0A1Y5HK23-F1
#
_cell.length_a   1.000
_cell.length_b   1.000
_cell.length_c   1.000
_cell.angle_alpha   90.00
_cell.angle_beta   90.00
_cell.angle_gamma   90.00
#
_symmetry.space_group_name_H-M   'P 1'
#
loop_
_entity.id
_entity.type
_entity.pdbx_description
1 polymer ?
#
loop_
_entity_poly.entity_id
_entity_poly.type
_entity_poly.pdbx_seq_one_letter_code
_entity_poly.pdbx_strand_id
1 'polypeptide(L)' 'MTTEQFEYWSLLIGVGLLISFMFFIIYDLGKKSNAGKFGNFILFLALGLGMLGFLIKVFLQYFLE' A
#
# COMPACT_ATOMS: atom_id res chain seq x y z
N MET A 1 -20.39 -6.68 18.37
CA MET A 1 -18.96 -6.35 18.25
C MET A 1 -18.60 -5.52 19.46
N THR A 2 -17.57 -5.89 20.22
CA THR A 2 -17.02 -4.97 21.22
C THR A 2 -16.44 -3.75 20.49
N THR A 3 -16.33 -2.61 21.18
CA THR A 3 -15.74 -1.38 20.61
C THR A 3 -14.35 -1.64 20.05
N GLU A 4 -13.55 -2.44 20.77
CA GLU A 4 -12.20 -2.85 20.37
C GLU A 4 -12.16 -3.63 19.04
N GLN A 5 -13.10 -4.57 18.86
CA GLN A 5 -13.18 -5.34 17.61
C GLN A 5 -13.58 -4.46 16.43
N PHE A 6 -14.53 -3.53 16.64
CA PHE A 6 -14.93 -2.59 15.61
C PHE A 6 -13.77 -1.66 15.20
N GLU A 7 -13.02 -1.14 16.18
CA GLU A 7 -11.84 -0.29 15.95
C GLU A 7 -10.79 -1.03 15.11
N TYR A 8 -10.42 -2.25 15.51
CA TYR A 8 -9.46 -3.08 14.78
C TYR A 8 -9.84 -3.28 13.31
N TRP A 9 -11.07 -3.73 13.06
CA TRP A 9 -11.54 -3.97 11.69
C TRP A 9 -11.66 -2.69 10.88
N SER A 10 -12.11 -1.59 11.49
CA SER A 10 -12.22 -0.29 10.80
C SER A 10 -10.86 0.25 10.37
N LEU A 11 -9.84 0.12 11.23
CA LEU A 11 -8.48 0.57 10.95
C LEU A 11 -7.83 -0.30 9.86
N LEU A 12 -7.95 -1.63 9.98
CA LEU A 12 -7.37 -2.55 9.01
C LEU A 12 -7.97 -2.34 7.61
N ILE A 13 -9.29 -2.23 7.52
CA ILE A 13 -9.99 -2.02 6.25
C ILE A 13 -9.71 -0.61 5.71
N GLY A 14 -9.80 0.43 6.56
CA GLY A 14 -9.59 1.82 6.14
C GLY A 14 -8.17 2.06 5.63
N VAL A 15 -7.16 1.60 6.38
CA VAL A 15 -5.75 1.72 5.97
C VAL A 15 -5.45 0.85 4.75
N GLY A 16 -5.99 -0.38 4.70
CA GLY A 16 -5.82 -1.27 3.54
C GLY A 16 -6.41 -0.68 2.26
N LEU A 17 -7.55 0.01 2.36
CA LEU A 17 -8.19 0.70 1.23
C LEU A 17 -7.36 1.90 0.77
N LEU A 18 -6.83 2.71 1.69
CA LEU A 18 -5.93 3.83 1.36
C LEU A 18 -4.66 3.37 0.65
N ILE A 19 -4.03 2.31 1.15
CA ILE A 19 -2.84 1.71 0.53
C ILE A 19 -3.13 1.19 -0.88
N SER A 20 -4.26 0.50 -1.05
CA SER A 20 -4.69 0.04 -2.37
C SER A 20 -4.91 1.21 -3.35
N PHE A 21 -5.48 2.32 -2.86
CA PHE A 21 -5.64 3.54 -3.66
C PHE A 21 -4.31 4.20 -4.01
N MET A 22 -3.31 4.15 -3.12
CA MET A 22 -1.95 4.62 -3.43
C MET A 22 -1.30 3.81 -4.56
N PHE A 23 -1.43 2.47 -4.56
CA PHE A 23 -0.97 1.64 -5.68
C PHE A 23 -1.66 2.01 -7.00
N PHE A 24 -2.97 2.26 -6.95
CA PHE A 24 -3.74 2.71 -8.12
C PHE A 24 -3.22 4.04 -8.67
N ILE A 25 -2.93 5.02 -7.80
CA ILE A 25 -2.37 6.32 -8.20
C ILE A 25 -0.99 6.15 -8.84
N ILE A 26 -0.11 5.32 -8.26
CA ILE A 26 1.24 5.08 -8.81
C ILE A 26 1.14 4.49 -10.22
N TYR A 27 0.22 3.54 -10.42
CA TYR A 27 -0.05 2.96 -11.74
C TYR A 27 -0.58 3.99 -12.75
N ASP A 28 -1.57 4.81 -12.35
CA ASP A 28 -2.11 5.88 -13.20
C ASP A 28 -1.03 6.92 -13.54
N LEU A 29 -0.22 7.31 -12.56
CA LEU A 29 0.87 8.27 -12.73
C LEU A 29 1.94 7.73 -13.70
N GLY A 30 2.34 6.47 -13.58
CA GLY A 30 3.26 5.83 -14.53
C GLY A 30 2.74 5.88 -15.97
N LYS A 31 1.44 5.58 -16.16
CA LYS A 31 0.78 5.64 -17.46
C LYS A 31 0.68 7.07 -18.00
N LYS A 32 0.28 8.03 -17.16
CA LYS A 32 0.11 9.44 -17.51
C LYS A 32 1.43 10.16 -17.78
N SER A 33 2.50 9.73 -17.12
CA SER A 33 3.85 10.29 -17.31
C SER A 33 4.55 9.76 -18.56
N ASN A 34 3.90 8.91 -19.37
CA ASN A 34 4.54 8.16 -20.47
C ASN A 34 5.83 7.48 -20.02
N ALA A 35 5.87 7.03 -18.77
CA ALA A 35 7.04 6.35 -18.25
C ALA A 35 7.15 5.01 -19.01
N GLY A 36 8.17 4.88 -19.87
CA GLY A 36 8.44 3.62 -20.57
C GLY A 36 8.65 2.47 -19.57
N LYS A 37 8.86 1.24 -20.07
CA LYS A 37 9.01 0.05 -19.19
C LYS A 37 9.99 0.25 -18.03
N PHE A 38 11.12 0.91 -18.29
CA PHE A 38 12.12 1.22 -17.27
C PHE A 38 11.70 2.37 -16.32
N GLY A 39 11.04 3.39 -16.87
CA GLY A 39 10.53 4.52 -16.07
C GLY A 39 9.46 4.08 -15.08
N ASN A 40 8.51 3.24 -15.50
CA ASN A 40 7.48 2.71 -14.61
C ASN A 40 8.09 1.82 -13.52
N PHE A 41 9.15 1.05 -13.82
CA PHE A 41 9.86 0.25 -12.82
C PHE A 41 10.52 1.12 -11.74
N ILE A 42 11.23 2.19 -12.14
CA ILE A 42 11.83 3.12 -11.18
C ILE A 42 10.75 3.88 -10.40
N LEU A 43 9.67 4.29 -11.06
CA LEU A 43 8.57 5.02 -10.43
C LEU A 43 7.87 4.15 -9.38
N PHE A 44 7.67 2.86 -9.67
CA PHE A 44 7.13 1.90 -8.72
C PHE A 44 8.13 1.57 -7.59
N LEU A 45 9.43 1.53 -7.86
CA LEU A 45 10.44 1.38 -6.81
C LEU A 45 10.47 2.60 -5.91
N ALA A 46 10.66 3.81 -6.44
CA ALA A 46 10.82 5.03 -5.66
C ALA A 46 9.60 5.37 -4.80
N LEU A 47 8.38 5.24 -5.35
CA LEU A 47 7.15 5.56 -4.66
C LEU A 47 6.55 4.35 -3.91
N GLY A 48 6.71 3.14 -4.46
CA GLY A 48 6.15 1.91 -3.89
C GLY A 48 7.00 1.26 -2.81
N LEU A 49 8.30 1.57 -2.69
CA LEU A 49 9.19 1.02 -1.64
C LEU A 49 8.67 1.27 -0.23
N GLY A 50 8.23 2.51 0.06
CA GLY A 50 7.75 2.86 1.40
C GLY A 50 6.49 2.09 1.78
N MET A 51 5.60 1.88 0.80
CA MET A 51 4.37 1.13 0.98
C MET A 51 4.61 -0.38 1.08
N LEU A 52 5.56 -0.92 0.30
CA LEU A 52 6.03 -2.30 0.45
C LEU A 52 6.64 -2.54 1.82
N GLY A 53 7.46 -1.61 2.33
CA GLY A 53 8.02 -1.69 3.67
C GLY A 53 6.95 -1.71 4.76
N PHE A 54 5.90 -0.90 4.61
CA PHE A 54 4.74 -0.93 5.52
C PHE A 54 4.00 -2.27 5.47
N LEU A 55 3.74 -2.80 4.27
CA LEU A 55 3.08 -4.10 4.11
C LEU A 55 3.89 -5.24 4.72
N ILE A 56 5.21 -5.25 4.52
CA ILE A 56 6.12 -6.22 5.13
C ILE A 56 6.06 -6.11 6.66
N LYS A 57 6.06 -4.89 7.22
CA LYS A 57 5.92 -4.69 8.67
C LYS A 57 4.60 -5.28 9.19
N VAL A 58 3.47 -4.99 8.55
CA VAL A 58 2.16 -5.50 8.95
C VAL A 58 2.11 -7.04 8.86
N PHE A 59 2.69 -7.60 7.79
CA PHE A 59 2.75 -9.03 7.61
C PHE A 59 3.63 -9.71 8.67
N LEU A 60 4.81 -9.16 8.95
CA LEU A 60 5.66 -9.64 10.02
C LEU A 60 4.96 -9.53 11.37
N GLN A 61 4.28 -8.42 11.65
CA GLN A 61 3.51 -8.27 12.88
C GLN A 61 2.43 -9.36 13.01
N TYR A 62 1.70 -9.68 11.94
CA TYR A 62 0.68 -10.74 11.96
C TYR A 62 1.24 -12.16 12.14
N PHE A 63 2.48 -12.42 11.72
CA PHE A 63 3.11 -13.74 11.80
C PHE A 63 4.01 -13.93 13.03
N LEU A 64 4.52 -12.83 13.61
CA LEU A 64 5.49 -12.85 14.71
C LEU A 64 4.85 -12.51 16.07
N GLU A 65 3.70 -11.83 16.09
CA GLU A 65 2.77 -11.75 17.25
C GLU A 65 1.71 -12.85 17.18
#